data_AF-A0A7X2PQP1-F1
#
_entry.id   AF-A0A7X2PQP1-F1
#
_cell.length_a   1.000
_cell.length_b   1.000
_cell.length_c   1.000
_cell.angle_alpha   90.00
_cell.angle_beta   90.00
_cell.angle_gamma   90.00
#
_symmetry.space_group_name_H-M   'P 1'
#
loop_
_entity.id
_entity.type
_entity.pdbx_description
1 polymer ?
#
loop_
_entity_poly.entity_id
_entity_poly.type
_entity_poly.pdbx_seq_one_letter_code
_entity_poly.pdbx_strand_id
1 'polypeptide(L)'
;MTDPTKNLSTEQRLLLAFVLMGGVIFLSQYLLPKPPQPVAQQQKKIAEPAKQLESPAATPAATPAATPAASAVQVGQQAEFPVFENDLYKVKFSNKGAVVMEWHLKKFKDANDKLLNLVNDENATQLGSRPFAYNFKDQKPSVDLNEKLFAVSRNADGIVFDYSDGATVARKSFRFTPSRYLVEVDSAVSEKTASLTHALIWRGGFGDQTVPKAYAAQFAVYLPPSDSSPTTIENSKASDGPIANAGSYVFAGLQDQYFAAVALPKPGQTIELTALSDSLPDPPKSTDRAAFVGVGLSIVGRNQFAMFVGPKDLDLLSETDKRLVSLVDWGWFGWI
;
A
#
# COMPACT_ATOMS: atom_id res chain seq x y z
N MET A 1 -56.69 -43.65 31.80
CA MET A 1 -56.28 -42.48 32.60
C MET A 1 -54.83 -42.21 32.24
N THR A 2 -54.58 -41.12 31.53
CA THR A 2 -53.30 -40.78 30.87
C THR A 2 -52.36 -40.03 31.82
N ASP A 3 -51.08 -40.42 31.79
CA ASP A 3 -49.95 -39.85 32.53
C ASP A 3 -49.75 -38.33 32.32
N PRO A 4 -49.37 -37.56 33.35
CA PRO A 4 -48.97 -36.17 33.18
C PRO A 4 -47.47 -36.07 32.87
N THR A 5 -47.12 -35.70 31.65
CA THR A 5 -45.74 -35.32 31.28
C THR A 5 -45.28 -34.10 32.08
N LYS A 6 -44.30 -34.29 32.96
CA LYS A 6 -43.64 -33.26 33.74
C LYS A 6 -42.77 -32.39 32.83
N ASN A 7 -43.33 -31.28 32.34
CA ASN A 7 -42.58 -30.29 31.58
C ASN A 7 -41.61 -29.53 32.50
N LEU A 8 -40.31 -29.59 32.21
CA LEU A 8 -39.28 -28.79 32.90
C LEU A 8 -39.57 -27.29 32.69
N SER A 9 -39.46 -26.50 33.76
CA SER A 9 -39.67 -25.05 33.71
C SER A 9 -38.59 -24.36 32.88
N THR A 10 -38.87 -23.16 32.37
CA THR A 10 -37.94 -22.38 31.52
C THR A 10 -36.59 -22.14 32.19
N GLU A 11 -36.59 -21.91 33.50
CA GLU A 11 -35.36 -21.75 34.30
C GLU A 11 -34.56 -23.05 34.41
N GLN A 12 -35.22 -24.20 34.57
CA GLN A 12 -34.57 -25.51 34.56
C GLN A 12 -33.98 -25.86 33.20
N ARG A 13 -34.64 -25.45 32.11
CA ARG A 13 -34.11 -25.61 30.74
C ARG A 13 -32.87 -24.74 30.51
N LEU A 14 -32.87 -23.50 31.02
CA LEU A 14 -31.72 -22.60 30.92
C LEU A 14 -30.53 -23.13 31.72
N LEU A 15 -30.76 -23.61 32.95
CA LEU A 15 -29.72 -24.15 33.81
C LEU A 15 -29.16 -25.48 33.24
N LEU A 16 -30.02 -26.32 32.68
CA LEU A 16 -29.60 -27.53 31.96
C LEU A 16 -28.78 -27.19 30.71
N ALA A 17 -29.15 -26.13 29.97
CA ALA A 17 -28.39 -25.68 28.81
C ALA A 17 -26.99 -25.18 29.19
N PHE A 18 -26.84 -24.45 30.29
CA PHE A 18 -25.52 -24.02 30.79
C PHE A 18 -24.63 -25.19 31.21
N VAL A 19 -25.19 -26.18 31.90
CA VAL A 19 -24.45 -27.39 32.30
C VAL A 19 -24.04 -28.22 31.09
N LEU A 20 -24.94 -28.39 30.10
CA LEU A 20 -24.63 -29.10 28.85
C LEU A 20 -23.57 -28.36 28.02
N MET A 21 -23.63 -27.03 27.94
CA MET A 21 -22.64 -26.24 27.22
C MET A 21 -21.26 -26.34 27.88
N GLY A 22 -21.20 -26.29 29.22
CA GLY A 22 -19.96 -26.56 29.96
C GLY A 22 -19.42 -27.98 29.72
N GLY A 23 -20.30 -28.98 29.68
CA GLY A 23 -19.95 -30.36 29.39
C GLY A 23 -19.36 -30.56 27.99
N VAL A 24 -19.92 -29.91 26.97
CA VAL A 24 -19.43 -29.98 25.58
C VAL A 24 -18.03 -29.36 25.45
N ILE A 25 -17.78 -28.23 26.12
CA ILE A 25 -16.45 -27.58 26.13
C ILE A 25 -15.42 -28.44 26.88
N PHE A 26 -15.82 -29.09 27.98
CA PHE A 26 -14.94 -30.00 28.70
C PHE A 26 -14.62 -31.27 27.91
N LEU A 27 -15.59 -31.81 27.19
CA LEU A 27 -15.39 -33.03 26.40
C LEU A 27 -14.58 -32.76 25.13
N SER A 28 -14.71 -31.57 24.52
CA SER A 28 -13.92 -31.19 23.34
C SER A 28 -12.43 -31.01 23.67
N GLN A 29 -12.08 -30.51 24.85
CA GLN A 29 -10.68 -30.47 25.34
C GLN A 29 -10.04 -31.86 25.46
N TYR A 30 -10.85 -32.92 25.63
CA TYR A 30 -10.36 -34.30 25.79
C TYR A 30 -10.35 -35.11 24.49
N LEU A 31 -11.15 -34.71 23.50
CA LEU A 31 -11.30 -35.42 22.21
C LEU A 31 -10.47 -34.82 21.07
N LEU A 32 -9.99 -33.56 21.18
CA LEU A 32 -9.08 -32.98 20.19
C LEU A 32 -7.60 -33.31 20.50
N PRO A 33 -6.80 -33.75 19.51
CA PRO A 33 -5.38 -33.98 19.71
C PRO A 33 -4.64 -32.66 19.99
N LYS A 34 -3.72 -32.68 20.96
CA LYS A 34 -2.89 -31.52 21.32
C LYS A 34 -2.00 -31.11 20.14
N PRO A 35 -1.81 -29.80 19.88
CA PRO A 35 -0.88 -29.33 18.85
C PRO A 35 0.55 -29.78 19.17
N PRO A 36 1.31 -30.28 18.18
CA PRO A 36 2.67 -30.75 18.41
C PRO A 36 3.60 -29.58 18.76
N GLN A 37 4.38 -29.75 19.82
CA GLN A 37 5.45 -28.82 20.19
C GLN A 37 6.64 -28.96 19.21
N PRO A 38 7.31 -27.86 18.84
CA PRO A 38 8.49 -27.92 17.99
C PRO A 38 9.64 -28.63 18.71
N VAL A 39 10.17 -29.68 18.08
CA VAL A 39 11.37 -30.38 18.56
C VAL A 39 12.59 -29.55 18.17
N ALA A 40 13.39 -29.15 19.16
CA ALA A 40 14.66 -28.48 18.94
C ALA A 40 15.63 -29.40 18.16
N GLN A 41 16.01 -28.99 16.95
CA GLN A 41 17.09 -29.64 16.21
C GLN A 41 18.45 -29.11 16.68
N GLN A 42 19.23 -30.02 17.26
CA GLN A 42 20.63 -29.81 17.62
C GLN A 42 21.48 -29.63 16.36
N GLN A 43 22.22 -28.52 16.31
CA GLN A 43 23.34 -28.32 15.40
C GLN A 43 24.47 -29.31 15.73
N LYS A 44 24.89 -30.08 14.74
CA LYS A 44 26.15 -30.84 14.80
C LYS A 44 27.21 -30.07 14.01
N LYS A 45 28.13 -29.47 14.76
CA LYS A 45 29.38 -28.89 14.27
C LYS A 45 30.32 -30.03 13.88
N ILE A 46 30.81 -30.03 12.64
CA ILE A 46 31.98 -30.82 12.25
C ILE A 46 33.01 -29.83 11.68
N ALA A 47 34.22 -29.92 12.22
CA ALA A 47 35.38 -29.13 11.85
C ALA A 47 36.15 -29.77 10.68
N GLU A 48 36.90 -28.90 10.02
CA GLU A 48 37.76 -29.01 8.83
C GLU A 48 38.81 -30.15 8.86
N PRO A 49 39.44 -30.45 7.71
CA PRO A 49 40.77 -29.87 7.51
C PRO A 49 41.11 -29.37 6.09
N ALA A 50 42.02 -28.39 6.09
CA ALA A 50 42.53 -27.60 4.99
C ALA A 50 43.33 -28.36 3.90
N LYS A 51 43.35 -27.77 2.69
CA LYS A 51 44.52 -27.74 1.79
C LYS A 51 44.44 -26.61 0.73
N GLN A 52 45.09 -25.51 1.07
CA GLN A 52 46.09 -24.72 0.32
C GLN A 52 46.10 -24.65 -1.23
N LEU A 53 46.02 -23.39 -1.69
CA LEU A 53 46.64 -22.69 -2.84
C LEU A 53 46.49 -23.24 -4.27
N GLU A 54 45.90 -22.42 -5.14
CA GLU A 54 46.55 -21.87 -6.35
C GLU A 54 45.80 -20.65 -6.90
N SER A 55 46.58 -19.65 -7.31
CA SER A 55 46.26 -18.42 -8.07
C SER A 55 47.22 -18.50 -9.29
N PRO A 56 46.94 -17.99 -10.51
CA PRO A 56 46.46 -16.61 -10.70
C PRO A 56 45.62 -16.25 -11.94
N ALA A 57 45.01 -15.06 -11.81
CA ALA A 57 44.76 -14.04 -12.84
C ALA A 57 43.73 -14.31 -13.96
N ALA A 58 42.62 -13.59 -13.90
CA ALA A 58 42.20 -12.71 -15.00
C ALA A 58 41.36 -11.56 -14.41
N THR A 59 41.96 -10.37 -14.39
CA THR A 59 41.31 -9.09 -14.11
C THR A 59 40.31 -8.77 -15.22
N PRO A 60 39.01 -8.62 -14.96
CA PRO A 60 38.17 -7.83 -15.85
C PRO A 60 38.54 -6.37 -15.61
N ALA A 61 39.04 -5.73 -16.66
CA ALA A 61 39.35 -4.31 -16.69
C ALA A 61 38.19 -3.51 -16.07
N ALA A 62 38.53 -2.70 -15.07
CA ALA A 62 37.62 -1.68 -14.57
C ALA A 62 37.28 -0.75 -15.74
N THR A 63 36.04 -0.81 -16.20
CA THR A 63 35.43 0.27 -16.96
C THR A 63 35.65 1.56 -16.15
N PRO A 64 36.26 2.62 -16.71
CA PRO A 64 36.37 3.88 -16.00
C PRO A 64 34.98 4.29 -15.56
N ALA A 65 34.79 4.47 -14.25
CA ALA A 65 33.61 5.12 -13.73
C ALA A 65 33.48 6.45 -14.48
N ALA A 66 32.46 6.56 -15.32
CA ALA A 66 32.12 7.81 -15.96
C ALA A 66 31.94 8.83 -14.83
N THR A 67 32.79 9.85 -14.82
CA THR A 67 32.57 11.09 -14.07
C THR A 67 31.09 11.44 -14.19
N PRO A 68 30.34 11.68 -13.09
CA PRO A 68 28.95 12.07 -13.19
C PRO A 68 28.90 13.28 -14.11
N ALA A 69 28.31 13.12 -15.30
CA ALA A 69 28.01 14.25 -16.14
C ALA A 69 27.19 15.20 -15.26
N ALA A 70 27.63 16.46 -15.15
CA ALA A 70 26.84 17.47 -14.46
C ALA A 70 25.43 17.38 -15.02
N SER A 71 24.45 17.04 -14.16
CA SER A 71 23.07 16.83 -14.59
C SER A 71 22.63 18.08 -15.34
N ALA A 72 22.35 17.92 -16.64
CA ALA A 72 21.84 19.02 -17.44
C ALA A 72 20.56 19.54 -16.78
N VAL A 73 20.38 20.86 -16.76
CA VAL A 73 19.16 21.48 -16.23
C VAL A 73 17.96 20.93 -17.02
N GLN A 74 17.02 20.32 -16.33
CA GLN A 74 15.81 19.75 -16.89
C GLN A 74 14.62 20.22 -16.06
N VAL A 75 13.95 21.27 -16.52
CA VAL A 75 12.79 21.85 -15.83
C VAL A 75 11.66 22.01 -16.84
N GLY A 76 10.43 21.70 -16.43
CA GLY A 76 9.25 21.95 -17.23
C GLY A 76 9.05 23.46 -17.43
N GLN A 77 8.76 23.89 -18.66
CA GLN A 77 8.64 25.32 -18.98
C GLN A 77 7.23 25.87 -18.71
N GLN A 78 6.22 25.01 -18.73
CA GLN A 78 4.82 25.36 -18.51
C GLN A 78 4.09 24.23 -17.77
N ALA A 79 2.92 24.56 -17.21
CA ALA A 79 2.05 23.57 -16.61
C ALA A 79 1.48 22.63 -17.69
N GLU A 80 1.55 21.33 -17.44
CA GLU A 80 1.04 20.27 -18.30
C GLU A 80 0.25 19.25 -17.49
N PHE A 81 -0.78 18.68 -18.12
CA PHE A 81 -1.62 17.63 -17.55
C PHE A 81 -1.57 16.35 -18.39
N PRO A 82 -0.43 15.62 -18.40
CA PRO A 82 -0.31 14.43 -19.21
C PRO A 82 -1.30 13.35 -18.73
N VAL A 83 -1.89 12.64 -19.69
CA VAL A 83 -2.82 11.53 -19.45
C VAL A 83 -2.21 10.26 -19.98
N PHE A 84 -2.22 9.20 -19.16
CA PHE A 84 -1.98 7.83 -19.58
C PHE A 84 -3.32 7.10 -19.63
N GLU A 85 -3.56 6.37 -20.72
CA GLU A 85 -4.79 5.59 -20.89
C GLU A 85 -4.48 4.22 -21.53
N ASN A 86 -5.03 3.16 -20.94
CA ASN A 86 -5.03 1.80 -21.50
C ASN A 86 -6.44 1.19 -21.35
N ASP A 87 -6.59 -0.13 -21.47
CA ASP A 87 -7.89 -0.79 -21.34
C ASP A 87 -8.48 -0.77 -19.92
N LEU A 88 -7.64 -0.61 -18.89
CA LEU A 88 -8.04 -0.68 -17.48
C LEU A 88 -8.08 0.69 -16.80
N TYR A 89 -7.20 1.60 -17.21
CA TYR A 89 -6.93 2.86 -16.54
C TYR A 89 -7.11 4.05 -17.46
N LYS A 90 -7.52 5.16 -16.86
CA LYS A 90 -7.25 6.51 -17.36
C LYS A 90 -6.73 7.36 -16.20
N VAL A 91 -5.42 7.64 -16.22
CA VAL A 91 -4.73 8.39 -15.16
C VAL A 91 -4.30 9.73 -15.70
N LYS A 92 -4.75 10.80 -15.04
CA LYS A 92 -4.34 12.18 -15.34
C LYS A 92 -3.35 12.63 -14.29
N PHE A 93 -2.25 13.19 -14.75
CA PHE A 93 -1.18 13.70 -13.89
C PHE A 93 -1.11 15.23 -13.99
N SER A 94 -0.37 15.83 -13.08
CA SER A 94 0.15 17.19 -13.17
C SER A 94 1.67 17.13 -13.22
N ASN A 95 2.29 17.82 -14.19
CA ASN A 95 3.75 17.95 -14.20
C ASN A 95 4.27 18.85 -13.07
N LYS A 96 3.42 19.70 -12.48
CA LYS A 96 3.72 20.39 -11.23
C LYS A 96 3.69 19.36 -10.09
N GLY A 97 4.84 19.16 -9.43
CA GLY A 97 5.00 18.16 -8.35
C GLY A 97 5.04 16.70 -8.80
N ALA A 98 4.85 16.43 -10.10
CA ALA A 98 4.73 15.07 -10.64
C ALA A 98 3.70 14.22 -9.87
N VAL A 99 2.49 14.74 -9.71
CA VAL A 99 1.42 14.12 -8.89
C VAL A 99 0.28 13.58 -9.76
N VAL A 100 -0.50 12.66 -9.20
CA VAL A 100 -1.73 12.17 -9.84
C VAL A 100 -2.88 13.10 -9.49
N MET A 101 -3.63 13.52 -10.50
CA MET A 101 -4.85 14.32 -10.34
C MET A 101 -6.08 13.43 -10.27
N GLU A 102 -6.17 12.46 -11.17
CA GLU A 102 -7.32 11.57 -11.32
C GLU A 102 -6.80 10.15 -11.65
N TRP A 103 -7.43 9.13 -11.07
CA TRP A 103 -7.13 7.73 -11.36
C TRP A 103 -8.42 6.96 -11.61
N HIS A 104 -8.83 6.90 -12.87
CA HIS A 104 -10.07 6.24 -13.25
C HIS A 104 -9.88 4.76 -13.56
N LEU A 105 -10.77 3.91 -13.04
CA LEU A 105 -10.87 2.51 -13.41
C LEU A 105 -11.95 2.32 -14.49
N LYS A 106 -11.55 2.00 -15.72
CA LYS A 106 -12.44 2.01 -16.90
C LYS A 106 -13.56 0.96 -16.88
N LYS A 107 -13.41 -0.09 -16.06
CA LYS A 107 -14.39 -1.16 -15.90
C LYS A 107 -15.40 -0.90 -14.77
N PHE A 108 -15.25 0.20 -14.03
CA PHE A 108 -16.04 0.47 -12.83
C PHE A 108 -16.71 1.84 -12.94
N LYS A 109 -17.92 1.90 -12.41
CA LYS A 109 -18.70 3.13 -12.30
C LYS A 109 -19.03 3.42 -10.85
N ASP A 110 -19.17 4.69 -10.53
CA ASP A 110 -19.68 5.16 -9.24
C ASP A 110 -21.22 5.11 -9.19
N ALA A 111 -21.81 5.48 -8.06
CA ALA A 111 -23.26 5.51 -7.88
C ALA A 111 -23.99 6.53 -8.80
N ASN A 112 -23.25 7.40 -9.49
CA ASN A 112 -23.77 8.39 -10.44
C ASN A 112 -23.52 7.99 -11.90
N ASP A 113 -23.22 6.71 -12.18
CA ASP A 113 -22.92 6.18 -13.51
C ASP A 113 -21.66 6.77 -14.19
N LYS A 114 -20.83 7.50 -13.45
CA LYS A 114 -19.56 8.05 -13.95
C LYS A 114 -18.44 7.03 -13.76
N LEU A 115 -17.38 7.14 -14.56
CA LEU A 115 -16.18 6.33 -14.34
C LEU A 115 -15.66 6.53 -12.92
N LEU A 116 -15.43 5.43 -12.22
CA LEU A 116 -14.94 5.47 -10.85
C LEU A 116 -13.54 6.11 -10.82
N ASN A 117 -13.41 7.21 -10.10
CA ASN A 117 -12.13 7.83 -9.77
C ASN A 117 -11.72 7.46 -8.34
N LEU A 118 -10.57 6.80 -8.19
CA LEU A 118 -10.06 6.41 -6.86
C LEU A 118 -9.54 7.60 -6.04
N VAL A 119 -9.28 8.75 -6.69
CA VAL A 119 -8.79 9.97 -6.05
C VAL A 119 -9.97 10.87 -5.69
N ASN A 120 -10.07 11.25 -4.41
CA ASN A 120 -11.01 12.29 -3.99
C ASN A 120 -10.46 13.67 -4.37
N ASP A 121 -10.93 14.22 -5.49
CA ASP A 121 -10.46 15.50 -6.03
C ASP A 121 -10.73 16.68 -5.09
N GLU A 122 -11.88 16.69 -4.41
CA GLU A 122 -12.28 17.76 -3.50
C GLU A 122 -11.41 17.76 -2.24
N ASN A 123 -11.25 16.60 -1.61
CA ASN A 123 -10.40 16.43 -0.43
C ASN A 123 -8.92 16.73 -0.75
N ALA A 124 -8.42 16.26 -1.89
CA ALA A 124 -7.05 16.52 -2.31
C ALA A 124 -6.79 18.02 -2.57
N THR A 125 -7.79 18.72 -3.11
CA THR A 125 -7.74 20.18 -3.28
C THR A 125 -7.72 20.90 -1.95
N GLN A 126 -8.58 20.51 -1.01
CA GLN A 126 -8.65 21.11 0.32
C GLN A 126 -7.36 20.91 1.13
N LEU A 127 -6.73 19.75 1.00
CA LEU A 127 -5.46 19.45 1.66
C LEU A 127 -4.24 20.10 1.01
N GLY A 128 -4.37 20.60 -0.23
CA GLY A 128 -3.22 21.00 -1.04
C GLY A 128 -2.25 19.84 -1.30
N SER A 129 -2.74 18.60 -1.30
CA SER A 129 -1.92 17.39 -1.41
C SER A 129 -2.62 16.37 -2.30
N ARG A 130 -1.88 15.88 -3.29
CA ARG A 130 -2.36 14.94 -4.31
C ARG A 130 -1.58 13.64 -4.21
N PRO A 131 -2.14 12.50 -4.65
CA PRO A 131 -1.42 11.23 -4.63
C PRO A 131 -0.07 11.32 -5.33
N PHE A 132 0.91 10.66 -4.71
CA PHE A 132 2.33 10.68 -5.04
C PHE A 132 3.04 12.02 -4.79
N ALA A 133 2.49 12.97 -4.03
CA ALA A 133 3.26 14.13 -3.58
C ALA A 133 4.49 13.69 -2.76
N TYR A 134 5.57 14.47 -2.82
CA TYR A 134 6.79 14.21 -2.07
C TYR A 134 6.61 14.65 -0.61
N ASN A 135 7.04 13.81 0.33
CA ASN A 135 7.19 14.19 1.72
C ASN A 135 8.58 13.78 2.23
N PHE A 136 9.28 14.69 2.89
CA PHE A 136 10.62 14.47 3.44
C PHE A 136 10.55 14.58 4.96
N LYS A 137 10.91 13.51 5.67
CA LYS A 137 10.90 13.45 7.14
C LYS A 137 12.18 14.01 7.76
N ASP A 138 13.33 13.57 7.24
CA ASP A 138 14.63 13.86 7.85
C ASP A 138 15.36 14.99 7.10
N GLN A 139 15.74 14.74 5.84
CA GLN A 139 16.45 15.70 5.00
C GLN A 139 15.60 16.08 3.80
N LYS A 140 15.33 17.38 3.64
CA LYS A 140 14.59 17.94 2.51
C LYS A 140 15.53 18.61 1.50
N PRO A 141 15.16 18.61 0.21
CA PRO A 141 15.89 19.38 -0.79
C PRO A 141 15.79 20.88 -0.56
N SER A 142 16.69 21.63 -1.19
CA SER A 142 16.74 23.10 -1.14
C SER A 142 15.54 23.77 -1.84
N VAL A 143 14.87 23.03 -2.73
CA VAL A 143 13.65 23.44 -3.42
C VAL A 143 12.46 22.60 -2.98
N ASP A 144 11.27 23.21 -2.96
CA ASP A 144 10.03 22.45 -2.79
C ASP A 144 9.63 21.79 -4.12
N LEU A 145 9.94 20.50 -4.25
CA LEU A 145 9.62 19.71 -5.44
C LEU A 145 8.13 19.66 -5.76
N ASN A 146 7.23 19.77 -4.77
CA ASN A 146 5.79 19.76 -5.03
C ASN A 146 5.32 21.02 -5.76
N GLU A 147 6.10 22.11 -5.70
CA GLU A 147 5.82 23.37 -6.37
C GLU A 147 6.57 23.53 -7.71
N LYS A 148 7.46 22.60 -8.07
CA LYS A 148 8.25 22.67 -9.31
C LYS A 148 7.55 22.01 -10.50
N LEU A 149 7.83 22.53 -11.69
CA LEU A 149 7.42 21.96 -12.96
C LEU A 149 8.46 20.94 -13.44
N PHE A 150 8.04 19.70 -13.60
CA PHE A 150 8.87 18.62 -14.14
C PHE A 150 8.77 18.60 -15.68
N ALA A 151 9.89 18.27 -16.33
CA ALA A 151 9.90 17.89 -17.73
C ALA A 151 9.22 16.53 -17.90
N VAL A 152 8.35 16.39 -18.90
CA VAL A 152 7.51 15.21 -19.09
C VAL A 152 7.97 14.43 -20.31
N SER A 153 8.25 13.13 -20.12
CA SER A 153 8.45 12.18 -21.22
C SER A 153 7.32 11.16 -21.23
N ARG A 154 6.67 10.98 -22.37
CA ARG A 154 5.55 10.04 -22.57
C ARG A 154 6.07 8.84 -23.35
N ASN A 155 5.86 7.65 -22.80
CA ASN A 155 6.23 6.37 -23.41
C ASN A 155 4.94 5.58 -23.72
N ALA A 156 5.05 4.54 -24.53
CA ALA A 156 3.91 3.67 -24.84
C ALA A 156 3.34 2.98 -23.58
N ASP A 157 4.18 2.70 -22.60
CA ASP A 157 3.85 2.00 -21.37
C ASP A 157 3.79 2.91 -20.13
N GLY A 158 3.98 4.23 -20.26
CA GLY A 158 4.06 5.06 -19.07
C GLY A 158 4.45 6.52 -19.26
N ILE A 159 4.67 7.19 -18.13
CA ILE A 159 5.06 8.61 -18.07
C ILE A 159 6.23 8.76 -17.11
N VAL A 160 7.20 9.59 -17.50
CA VAL A 160 8.35 9.97 -16.69
C VAL A 160 8.35 11.47 -16.47
N PHE A 161 8.63 11.87 -15.24
CA PHE A 161 8.79 13.25 -14.79
C PHE A 161 10.23 13.43 -14.31
N ASP A 162 10.95 14.34 -14.96
CA ASP A 162 12.33 14.67 -14.64
C ASP A 162 12.43 16.13 -14.19
N TYR A 163 13.15 16.37 -13.11
CA TYR A 163 13.48 17.70 -12.62
C TYR A 163 14.98 17.76 -12.29
N SER A 164 15.66 18.77 -12.79
CA SER A 164 16.99 19.15 -12.35
C SER A 164 17.22 20.65 -12.50
N ASP A 165 17.64 21.31 -11.43
CA ASP A 165 18.09 22.71 -11.44
C ASP A 165 19.61 22.84 -11.29
N GLY A 166 20.35 21.74 -11.51
CA GLY A 166 21.80 21.65 -11.33
C GLY A 166 22.25 21.32 -9.90
N ALA A 167 21.41 21.56 -8.88
CA ALA A 167 21.70 21.22 -7.49
C ALA A 167 20.82 20.05 -7.00
N THR A 168 19.52 20.16 -7.21
CA THR A 168 18.54 19.10 -6.96
C THR A 168 18.28 18.34 -8.25
N VAL A 169 18.18 17.02 -8.15
CA VAL A 169 17.72 16.13 -9.21
C VAL A 169 16.60 15.28 -8.63
N ALA A 170 15.44 15.25 -9.30
CA ALA A 170 14.32 14.42 -8.92
C ALA A 170 13.75 13.74 -10.16
N ARG A 171 13.49 12.44 -10.05
CA ARG A 171 12.81 11.65 -11.08
C ARG A 171 11.64 10.92 -10.46
N LYS A 172 10.53 10.86 -11.20
CA LYS A 172 9.39 9.98 -10.91
C LYS A 172 8.91 9.32 -12.19
N SER A 173 8.78 8.00 -12.21
CA SER A 173 8.25 7.28 -13.36
C SER A 173 7.13 6.34 -12.95
N PHE A 174 6.12 6.26 -13.80
CA PHE A 174 5.00 5.33 -13.72
C PHE A 174 4.99 4.50 -15.00
N ARG A 175 5.22 3.19 -14.90
CA ARG A 175 5.07 2.25 -16.03
C ARG A 175 3.94 1.28 -15.76
N PHE A 176 2.93 1.29 -16.60
CA PHE A 176 1.71 0.51 -16.46
C PHE A 176 1.87 -0.83 -17.17
N THR A 177 1.61 -1.91 -16.43
CA THR A 177 1.64 -3.25 -17.02
C THR A 177 0.40 -3.44 -17.90
N PRO A 178 0.56 -3.84 -19.18
CA PRO A 178 -0.58 -4.11 -20.06
C PRO A 178 -1.54 -5.13 -19.46
N SER A 179 -2.84 -4.85 -19.53
CA SER A 179 -3.91 -5.77 -19.09
C SER A 179 -3.79 -6.26 -17.64
N ARG A 180 -3.09 -5.52 -16.77
CA ARG A 180 -2.97 -5.79 -15.34
C ARG A 180 -3.19 -4.52 -14.53
N TYR A 181 -3.74 -4.67 -13.33
CA TYR A 181 -3.89 -3.56 -12.37
C TYR A 181 -2.57 -3.25 -11.65
N LEU A 182 -1.44 -3.26 -12.38
CA LEU A 182 -0.10 -3.07 -11.85
C LEU A 182 0.61 -1.86 -12.48
N VAL A 183 1.26 -1.07 -11.63
CA VAL A 183 2.07 0.08 -12.03
C VAL A 183 3.42 0.00 -11.33
N GLU A 184 4.50 -0.05 -12.11
CA GLU A 184 5.85 0.12 -11.58
C GLU A 184 6.07 1.59 -11.24
N VAL A 185 6.32 1.87 -9.97
CA VAL A 185 6.62 3.21 -9.45
C VAL A 185 8.11 3.27 -9.13
N ASP A 186 8.78 4.27 -9.70
CA ASP A 186 10.17 4.58 -9.41
C ASP A 186 10.28 6.06 -9.08
N SER A 187 10.83 6.39 -7.92
CA SER A 187 11.10 7.78 -7.53
C SER A 187 12.42 7.90 -6.78
N ALA A 188 13.25 8.83 -7.24
CA ALA A 188 14.54 9.13 -6.67
C ALA A 188 14.71 10.64 -6.57
N VAL A 189 15.27 11.09 -5.45
CA VAL A 189 15.63 12.50 -5.24
C VAL A 189 17.06 12.53 -4.75
N SER A 190 17.87 13.42 -5.31
CA SER A 190 19.21 13.70 -4.84
C SER A 190 19.48 15.19 -4.81
N GLU A 191 20.21 15.62 -3.80
CA GLU A 191 20.76 16.97 -3.72
C GLU A 191 22.29 16.84 -3.81
N LYS A 192 22.89 17.45 -4.84
CA LYS A 192 24.29 17.24 -5.21
C LYS A 192 24.54 15.75 -5.44
N THR A 193 25.33 15.10 -4.57
CA THR A 193 25.64 13.67 -4.64
C THR A 193 24.88 12.83 -3.58
N ALA A 194 24.12 13.47 -2.69
CA ALA A 194 23.42 12.78 -1.61
C ALA A 194 22.01 12.36 -2.05
N SER A 195 21.70 11.06 -1.93
CA SER A 195 20.34 10.55 -2.13
C SER A 195 19.47 10.94 -0.94
N LEU A 196 18.28 11.49 -1.21
CA LEU A 196 17.33 11.91 -0.20
C LEU A 196 16.19 10.89 -0.09
N THR A 197 16.04 10.30 1.10
CA THR A 197 14.88 9.46 1.43
C THR A 197 13.62 10.32 1.48
N HIS A 198 12.56 9.84 0.84
CA HIS A 198 11.28 10.55 0.74
C HIS A 198 10.12 9.57 0.68
N ALA A 199 8.97 9.97 1.20
CA ALA A 199 7.72 9.27 1.02
C ALA A 199 6.96 9.80 -0.20
N LEU A 200 6.21 8.90 -0.84
CA LEU A 200 5.16 9.23 -1.79
C LEU A 200 3.83 9.12 -1.05
N ILE A 201 3.11 10.25 -0.92
CA ILE A 201 1.90 10.31 -0.09
C ILE A 201 0.62 10.22 -0.91
N TRP A 202 -0.40 9.56 -0.37
CA TRP A 202 -1.78 9.56 -0.86
C TRP A 202 -2.67 9.94 0.31
N ARG A 203 -3.33 11.09 0.22
CA ARG A 203 -4.15 11.69 1.29
C ARG A 203 -5.55 12.03 0.79
N GLY A 204 -6.46 12.32 1.72
CA GLY A 204 -7.83 12.73 1.44
C GLY A 204 -8.80 11.57 1.20
N GLY A 205 -8.44 10.35 1.61
CA GLY A 205 -9.23 9.14 1.39
C GLY A 205 -8.97 8.46 0.06
N PHE A 206 -9.73 7.39 -0.20
CA PHE A 206 -9.54 6.51 -1.35
C PHE A 206 -10.81 5.75 -1.73
N GLY A 207 -10.89 5.38 -3.01
CA GLY A 207 -11.95 4.53 -3.52
C GLY A 207 -13.20 5.32 -3.89
N ASP A 208 -14.35 4.65 -3.85
CA ASP A 208 -15.61 5.25 -4.30
C ASP A 208 -16.20 6.20 -3.25
N GLN A 209 -16.04 7.50 -3.50
CA GLN A 209 -16.54 8.58 -2.63
C GLN A 209 -18.07 8.72 -2.65
N THR A 210 -18.76 8.03 -3.56
CA THR A 210 -20.22 8.07 -3.66
C THR A 210 -20.90 7.04 -2.77
N VAL A 211 -20.13 6.09 -2.21
CA VAL A 211 -20.63 5.13 -1.21
C VAL A 211 -20.93 5.90 0.09
N PRO A 212 -22.14 5.73 0.66
CA PRO A 212 -22.48 6.37 1.93
C PRO A 212 -21.47 6.03 3.03
N LYS A 213 -20.89 7.07 3.65
CA LYS A 213 -19.85 6.93 4.69
C LYS A 213 -18.63 6.12 4.25
N ALA A 214 -18.22 6.23 2.98
CA ALA A 214 -17.04 5.55 2.42
C ALA A 214 -15.80 5.65 3.32
N TYR A 215 -15.58 6.80 3.95
CA TYR A 215 -14.46 7.06 4.86
C TYR A 215 -14.34 6.03 6.01
N ALA A 216 -15.45 5.45 6.46
CA ALA A 216 -15.47 4.51 7.59
C ALA A 216 -14.98 3.10 7.19
N ALA A 217 -14.98 2.79 5.88
CA ALA A 217 -14.49 1.52 5.34
C ALA A 217 -13.12 1.66 4.67
N GLN A 218 -12.39 2.75 4.96
CA GLN A 218 -11.06 3.02 4.43
C GLN A 218 -9.98 2.71 5.48
N PHE A 219 -8.92 2.03 5.05
CA PHE A 219 -7.85 1.59 5.95
C PHE A 219 -6.48 1.78 5.29
N ALA A 220 -5.47 2.12 6.10
CA ALA A 220 -4.10 1.81 5.75
C ALA A 220 -3.89 0.31 6.05
N VAL A 221 -3.13 -0.38 5.22
CA VAL A 221 -3.04 -1.84 5.28
C VAL A 221 -1.63 -2.30 4.95
N TYR A 222 -1.14 -3.32 5.66
CA TYR A 222 0.11 -4.01 5.34
C TYR A 222 0.03 -5.49 5.71
N LEU A 223 0.85 -6.30 5.05
CA LEU A 223 0.98 -7.73 5.33
C LEU A 223 2.47 -8.12 5.46
N PRO A 224 2.96 -8.44 6.67
CA PRO A 224 4.25 -9.08 6.84
C PRO A 224 4.27 -10.48 6.19
N PRO A 225 5.40 -10.93 5.63
CA PRO A 225 5.49 -12.26 5.01
C PRO A 225 5.35 -13.43 5.99
N SER A 226 5.48 -13.18 7.30
CA SER A 226 5.26 -14.16 8.37
C SER A 226 3.78 -14.41 8.68
N ASP A 227 2.89 -13.54 8.21
CA ASP A 227 1.50 -13.48 8.65
C ASP A 227 0.57 -13.95 7.53
N SER A 228 -0.59 -14.48 7.89
CA SER A 228 -1.62 -14.94 6.94
C SER A 228 -2.71 -13.91 6.68
N SER A 229 -2.82 -12.89 7.51
CA SER A 229 -3.88 -11.89 7.48
C SER A 229 -3.28 -10.49 7.58
N PRO A 230 -3.78 -9.51 6.81
CA PRO A 230 -3.23 -8.18 6.83
C PRO A 230 -3.55 -7.46 8.15
N THR A 231 -2.64 -6.58 8.56
CA THR A 231 -2.93 -5.59 9.59
C THR A 231 -3.55 -4.37 8.94
N THR A 232 -4.69 -3.92 9.47
CA THR A 232 -5.38 -2.70 9.05
C THR A 232 -5.28 -1.62 10.13
N ILE A 233 -5.08 -0.37 9.72
CA ILE A 233 -5.13 0.82 10.57
C ILE A 233 -6.34 1.64 10.11
N GLU A 234 -7.33 1.78 11.01
CA GLU A 234 -8.56 2.52 10.74
C GLU A 234 -8.28 4.02 10.56
N ASN A 235 -9.12 4.68 9.76
CA ASN A 235 -9.05 6.10 9.41
C ASN A 235 -8.79 7.05 10.61
N SER A 236 -9.34 6.76 11.78
CA SER A 236 -9.25 7.61 12.98
C SER A 236 -8.07 7.31 13.88
N LYS A 237 -7.37 6.17 13.70
CA LYS A 237 -6.30 5.75 14.63
C LYS A 237 -5.10 6.69 14.61
N ALA A 238 -4.86 7.35 13.49
CA ALA A 238 -3.78 8.32 13.32
C ALA A 238 -4.22 9.79 13.61
N SER A 239 -5.31 10.01 14.36
CA SER A 239 -5.82 11.35 14.68
C SER A 239 -4.86 12.18 15.53
N ASP A 240 -4.12 11.51 16.42
CA ASP A 240 -3.16 12.16 17.34
C ASP A 240 -1.77 12.32 16.72
N GLY A 241 -1.58 11.80 15.50
CA GLY A 241 -0.35 11.90 14.74
C GLY A 241 -0.14 10.73 13.79
N PRO A 242 0.80 10.86 12.83
CA PRO A 242 1.13 9.79 11.90
C PRO A 242 1.62 8.52 12.61
N ILE A 243 1.16 7.35 12.16
CA ILE A 243 1.62 6.05 12.64
C ILE A 243 2.55 5.46 11.59
N ALA A 244 3.84 5.42 11.87
CA ALA A 244 4.85 4.86 10.96
C ALA A 244 5.26 3.43 11.36
N ASN A 245 5.31 2.53 10.39
CA ASN A 245 5.84 1.18 10.55
C ASN A 245 6.68 0.78 9.33
N ALA A 246 7.95 0.45 9.57
CA ALA A 246 8.87 -0.03 8.55
C ALA A 246 9.11 -1.53 8.69
N GLY A 247 9.01 -2.24 7.57
CA GLY A 247 9.22 -3.69 7.56
C GLY A 247 9.38 -4.23 6.15
N SER A 248 9.72 -5.52 6.07
CA SER A 248 9.50 -6.29 4.85
C SER A 248 8.03 -6.66 4.79
N TYR A 249 7.35 -6.27 3.71
CA TYR A 249 5.94 -6.59 3.51
C TYR A 249 5.73 -7.29 2.18
N VAL A 250 4.74 -8.18 2.14
CA VAL A 250 4.14 -8.67 0.89
C VAL A 250 3.50 -7.50 0.15
N PHE A 251 2.73 -6.70 0.89
CA PHE A 251 2.17 -5.46 0.39
C PHE A 251 1.99 -4.43 1.51
N ALA A 252 1.98 -3.15 1.16
CA ALA A 252 1.64 -2.05 2.06
C ALA A 252 1.02 -0.87 1.30
N GLY A 253 -0.01 -0.24 1.86
CA GLY A 253 -0.68 0.89 1.24
C GLY A 253 -2.03 1.14 1.88
N LEU A 254 -3.05 1.29 1.06
CA LEU A 254 -4.40 1.63 1.53
C LEU A 254 -5.48 0.93 0.72
N GLN A 255 -6.66 0.81 1.31
CA GLN A 255 -7.79 0.09 0.72
C GLN A 255 -9.12 0.67 1.18
N ASP A 256 -10.17 0.39 0.41
CA ASP A 256 -11.56 0.47 0.88
C ASP A 256 -12.23 -0.92 0.85
N GLN A 257 -13.56 -0.97 0.85
CA GLN A 257 -14.32 -2.21 0.75
C GLN A 257 -14.11 -2.96 -0.58
N TYR A 258 -13.86 -2.26 -1.70
CA TYR A 258 -13.92 -2.83 -3.05
C TYR A 258 -12.60 -2.74 -3.81
N PHE A 259 -11.71 -1.85 -3.42
CA PHE A 259 -10.49 -1.49 -4.13
C PHE A 259 -9.29 -1.43 -3.19
N ALA A 260 -8.10 -1.57 -3.76
CA ALA A 260 -6.84 -1.42 -3.04
C ALA A 260 -5.82 -0.67 -3.88
N ALA A 261 -4.98 0.11 -3.19
CA ALA A 261 -3.81 0.78 -3.72
C ALA A 261 -2.62 0.43 -2.81
N VAL A 262 -1.93 -0.66 -3.13
CA VAL A 262 -0.86 -1.23 -2.30
C VAL A 262 0.43 -1.41 -3.08
N ALA A 263 1.53 -0.94 -2.52
CA ALA A 263 2.87 -1.25 -3.01
C ALA A 263 3.19 -2.72 -2.74
N LEU A 264 3.92 -3.33 -3.67
CA LEU A 264 4.47 -4.67 -3.67
C LEU A 264 5.99 -4.54 -3.69
N PRO A 265 6.65 -4.39 -2.52
CA PRO A 265 8.10 -4.32 -2.44
C PRO A 265 8.74 -5.62 -2.95
N LYS A 266 9.97 -5.52 -3.44
CA LYS A 266 10.75 -6.73 -3.80
C LYS A 266 11.03 -7.55 -2.54
N PRO A 267 11.15 -8.89 -2.63
CA PRO A 267 11.55 -9.72 -1.49
C PRO A 267 12.82 -9.19 -0.80
N GLY A 268 12.76 -9.00 0.52
CA GLY A 268 13.87 -8.46 1.32
C GLY A 268 14.02 -6.93 1.29
N GLN A 269 13.17 -6.22 0.54
CA GLN A 269 13.15 -4.76 0.54
C GLN A 269 12.30 -4.25 1.72
N THR A 270 12.90 -3.39 2.55
CA THR A 270 12.16 -2.70 3.62
C THR A 270 11.46 -1.47 3.05
N ILE A 271 10.17 -1.34 3.34
CA ILE A 271 9.36 -0.15 3.06
C ILE A 271 8.75 0.35 4.37
N GLU A 272 8.72 1.67 4.55
CA GLU A 272 7.97 2.35 5.60
C GLU A 272 6.58 2.70 5.08
N LEU A 273 5.56 2.23 5.78
CA LEU A 273 4.18 2.72 5.68
C LEU A 273 3.95 3.72 6.81
N THR A 274 3.55 4.94 6.46
CA THR A 274 3.06 5.94 7.41
C THR A 274 1.57 6.12 7.23
N ALA A 275 0.74 5.67 8.17
CA ALA A 275 -0.69 5.94 8.17
C ALA A 275 -1.00 7.35 8.68
N LEU A 276 -2.00 8.00 8.06
CA LEU A 276 -2.43 9.37 8.31
C LEU A 276 -3.95 9.41 8.49
N SER A 277 -4.43 10.39 9.26
CA SER A 277 -5.85 10.69 9.46
C SER A 277 -6.13 12.14 9.08
N ASP A 278 -6.87 12.35 8.00
CA ASP A 278 -7.23 13.67 7.49
C ASP A 278 -8.62 14.08 7.98
N SER A 279 -8.70 15.15 8.78
CA SER A 279 -9.99 15.69 9.25
C SER A 279 -10.61 16.63 8.22
N LEU A 280 -11.55 16.11 7.44
CA LEU A 280 -12.16 16.81 6.29
C LEU A 280 -13.68 16.90 6.42
N PRO A 281 -14.33 17.86 5.73
CA PRO A 281 -15.79 18.01 5.80
C PRO A 281 -16.49 16.79 5.22
N ASP A 282 -17.55 16.34 5.89
CA ASP A 282 -18.45 15.31 5.36
C ASP A 282 -19.90 15.63 5.78
N PRO A 283 -20.88 15.75 4.85
CA PRO A 283 -20.69 15.79 3.40
C PRO A 283 -19.86 17.02 2.98
N PRO A 284 -19.40 17.08 1.72
CA PRO A 284 -18.59 18.20 1.26
C PRO A 284 -19.19 19.57 1.58
N LYS A 285 -18.33 20.51 1.99
CA LYS A 285 -18.68 21.88 2.42
C LYS A 285 -19.53 21.98 3.70
N SER A 286 -19.68 20.89 4.46
CA SER A 286 -20.28 20.92 5.80
C SER A 286 -19.32 21.47 6.87
N THR A 287 -19.86 21.73 8.07
CA THR A 287 -19.06 21.99 9.27
C THR A 287 -18.66 20.70 9.99
N ASP A 288 -19.41 19.62 9.78
CA ASP A 288 -19.14 18.30 10.35
C ASP A 288 -17.88 17.72 9.73
N ARG A 289 -17.07 17.03 10.52
CA ARG A 289 -15.79 16.49 10.05
C ARG A 289 -15.71 15.00 10.27
N ALA A 290 -15.19 14.31 9.26
CA ALA A 290 -14.88 12.89 9.31
C ALA A 290 -13.37 12.68 9.15
N ALA A 291 -12.88 11.57 9.68
CA ALA A 291 -11.52 11.12 9.44
C ALA A 291 -11.45 10.35 8.11
N PHE A 292 -10.60 10.80 7.20
CA PHE A 292 -10.27 10.11 5.96
C PHE A 292 -8.87 9.51 6.07
N VAL A 293 -8.70 8.29 5.56
CA VAL A 293 -7.38 7.66 5.60
C VAL A 293 -6.41 8.32 4.62
N GLY A 294 -5.14 8.38 5.00
CA GLY A 294 -4.04 8.65 4.09
C GLY A 294 -2.85 7.75 4.41
N VAL A 295 -1.93 7.63 3.46
CA VAL A 295 -0.66 6.93 3.67
C VAL A 295 0.52 7.66 3.05
N GLY A 296 1.71 7.44 3.60
CA GLY A 296 2.99 7.67 2.94
C GLY A 296 3.74 6.35 2.78
N LEU A 297 4.32 6.13 1.61
CA LEU A 297 5.17 4.98 1.32
C LEU A 297 6.59 5.44 1.03
N SER A 298 7.57 4.92 1.78
CA SER A 298 8.97 5.35 1.70
C SER A 298 9.94 4.18 1.73
N ILE A 299 10.88 4.17 0.79
CA ILE A 299 12.03 3.28 0.77
C ILE A 299 13.29 4.15 0.84
N VAL A 300 14.25 3.73 1.66
CA VAL A 300 15.50 4.48 1.88
C VAL A 300 16.19 4.78 0.55
N GLY A 301 16.47 6.06 0.31
CA GLY A 301 17.13 6.57 -0.90
C GLY A 301 16.23 6.62 -2.15
N ARG A 302 15.68 5.48 -2.58
CA ARG A 302 14.91 5.35 -3.81
C ARG A 302 13.67 4.48 -3.63
N ASN A 303 12.51 5.06 -3.90
CA ASN A 303 11.27 4.32 -4.04
C ASN A 303 11.31 3.53 -5.34
N GLN A 304 11.31 2.20 -5.25
CA GLN A 304 11.19 1.32 -6.40
C GLN A 304 10.38 0.10 -6.02
N PHE A 305 9.13 0.04 -6.49
CA PHE A 305 8.18 -1.04 -6.21
C PHE A 305 7.12 -1.11 -7.29
N ALA A 306 6.53 -2.30 -7.49
CA ALA A 306 5.27 -2.41 -8.21
C ALA A 306 4.13 -1.96 -7.28
N MET A 307 3.05 -1.43 -7.81
CA MET A 307 1.87 -1.04 -7.05
C MET A 307 0.64 -1.64 -7.71
N PHE A 308 -0.13 -2.40 -6.92
CA PHE A 308 -1.47 -2.83 -7.31
C PHE A 308 -2.46 -1.70 -7.04
N VAL A 309 -3.20 -1.26 -8.05
CA VAL A 309 -4.21 -0.20 -7.92
C VAL A 309 -5.49 -0.63 -8.65
N GLY A 310 -6.35 -1.38 -7.98
CA GLY A 310 -7.45 -2.05 -8.66
C GLY A 310 -8.49 -2.68 -7.75
N PRO A 311 -9.44 -3.43 -8.34
CA PRO A 311 -10.52 -4.08 -7.60
C PRO A 311 -10.01 -5.25 -6.78
N LYS A 312 -10.68 -5.51 -5.66
CA LYS A 312 -10.45 -6.69 -4.81
C LYS A 312 -11.19 -7.92 -5.37
N ASP A 313 -10.93 -8.22 -6.63
CA ASP A 313 -11.44 -9.40 -7.33
C ASP A 313 -10.49 -10.59 -7.12
N LEU A 314 -11.02 -11.73 -6.70
CA LEU A 314 -10.19 -12.87 -6.24
C LEU A 314 -9.28 -13.41 -7.35
N ASP A 315 -9.78 -13.50 -8.57
CA ASP A 315 -9.03 -14.05 -9.70
C ASP A 315 -7.90 -13.08 -10.07
N LEU A 316 -8.22 -11.78 -10.18
CA LEU A 316 -7.23 -10.75 -10.48
C LEU A 316 -6.15 -10.62 -9.40
N LEU A 317 -6.54 -10.71 -8.13
CA LEU A 317 -5.60 -10.67 -7.01
C LEU A 317 -4.70 -11.91 -7.04
N SER A 318 -5.27 -13.10 -7.21
CA SER A 318 -4.54 -14.37 -7.26
C SER A 318 -3.56 -14.46 -8.43
N GLU A 319 -3.94 -13.93 -9.60
CA GLU A 319 -3.06 -13.80 -10.77
C GLU A 319 -1.88 -12.84 -10.52
N THR A 320 -2.07 -11.82 -9.69
CA THR A 320 -1.04 -10.83 -9.35
C THR A 320 -0.06 -11.41 -8.32
N ASP A 321 -0.58 -11.86 -7.18
CA ASP A 321 0.12 -12.60 -6.14
C ASP A 321 -0.96 -13.26 -5.26
N LYS A 322 -0.90 -14.58 -5.08
CA LYS A 322 -1.90 -15.33 -4.29
C LYS A 322 -2.14 -14.76 -2.89
N ARG A 323 -1.15 -14.09 -2.31
CA ARG A 323 -1.27 -13.47 -0.98
C ARG A 323 -2.11 -12.20 -1.00
N LEU A 324 -2.28 -11.54 -2.14
CA LEU A 324 -3.18 -10.38 -2.27
C LEU A 324 -4.64 -10.74 -2.08
N VAL A 325 -5.02 -12.02 -2.22
CA VAL A 325 -6.37 -12.50 -1.90
C VAL A 325 -6.75 -12.17 -0.44
N SER A 326 -5.77 -12.06 0.46
CA SER A 326 -6.02 -11.67 1.86
C SER A 326 -6.51 -10.22 2.04
N LEU A 327 -6.50 -9.38 0.98
CA LEU A 327 -7.12 -8.04 1.00
C LEU A 327 -8.64 -8.09 1.02
N VAL A 328 -9.23 -9.22 0.64
CA VAL A 328 -10.66 -9.49 0.76
C VAL A 328 -10.94 -9.92 2.19
N ASP A 329 -11.61 -9.04 2.95
CA ASP A 329 -12.11 -9.36 4.27
C ASP A 329 -13.48 -10.04 4.13
N TRP A 330 -13.52 -11.32 4.51
CA TRP A 330 -14.73 -12.15 4.51
C TRP A 330 -15.58 -11.95 5.78
N GLY A 331 -15.12 -11.11 6.71
CA GLY A 331 -15.70 -10.97 8.04
C GLY A 331 -15.85 -12.33 8.72
N TRP A 332 -16.98 -12.51 9.39
CA TRP A 332 -17.34 -13.76 10.08
C TRP A 332 -17.61 -14.95 9.16
N PHE A 333 -17.52 -14.82 7.83
CA PHE A 333 -17.82 -15.89 6.87
C PHE A 333 -16.57 -16.54 6.25
N GLY A 334 -15.36 -16.18 6.66
CA GLY A 334 -14.12 -16.73 6.10
C GLY A 334 -13.87 -18.23 6.34
N TRP A 335 -14.80 -18.96 6.98
CA TRP A 335 -14.72 -20.40 7.30
C TRP A 335 -15.74 -21.27 6.56
N ILE A 336 -16.59 -20.69 5.70
CA ILE A 336 -17.59 -21.42 4.89
C ILE A 336 -17.07 -21.59 3.48
#